data_AF-A0A257LP08-F1
#
_entry.id   AF-A0A257LP08-F1
#
_cell.length_a   1.000
_cell.length_b   1.000
_cell.length_c   1.000
_cell.angle_alpha   90.00
_cell.angle_beta   90.00
_cell.angle_gamma   90.00
#
_symmetry.space_group_name_H-M   'P 1'
#
loop_
_entity.id
_entity.type
_entity.pdbx_description
1 polymer ?
#
loop_
_entity_poly.entity_id
_entity_poly.type
_entity_poly.pdbx_seq_one_letter_code
_entity_poly.pdbx_strand_id
1 'polypeptide(L)'
;MNDLSTFAITHKWPALHPERLQLYSLPTPNGVKVSIMLEECGLPYEPHLVRFDSNDQLSPEFLSLNPNNKIPAILDPNGPGGQPLALFESGAILMYLADKTGQLLSTDAATRWQTLQWLMFQM
;
A
#
# COMPACT_ATOMS: atom_id res chain seq x y z
N MET A 1 -13.02 3.47 -15.19
CA MET A 1 -12.48 3.18 -13.85
C MET A 1 -12.16 1.70 -13.84
N ASN A 2 -11.00 1.31 -13.32
CA ASN A 2 -10.62 -0.11 -13.33
C ASN A 2 -11.51 -0.90 -12.37
N ASP A 3 -11.97 -2.06 -12.82
CA ASP A 3 -12.79 -2.95 -12.01
C ASP A 3 -11.90 -3.73 -11.03
N LEU A 4 -11.98 -3.36 -9.75
CA LEU A 4 -11.23 -4.01 -8.68
C LEU A 4 -11.84 -5.34 -8.22
N SER A 5 -13.04 -5.70 -8.70
CA SER A 5 -13.72 -6.94 -8.29
C SER A 5 -12.97 -8.22 -8.70
N THR A 6 -12.04 -8.09 -9.66
CA THR A 6 -11.11 -9.14 -10.09
C THR A 6 -10.07 -9.50 -9.03
N PHE A 7 -9.84 -8.63 -8.03
CA PHE A 7 -8.96 -8.88 -6.89
C PHE A 7 -9.77 -9.46 -5.73
N ALA A 8 -9.51 -10.72 -5.35
CA ALA A 8 -10.28 -11.43 -4.34
C ALA A 8 -10.28 -10.75 -2.96
N ILE A 9 -9.25 -9.95 -2.62
CA ILE A 9 -9.24 -9.14 -1.39
C ILE A 9 -10.46 -8.23 -1.27
N THR A 10 -10.99 -7.72 -2.39
CA THR A 10 -12.14 -6.81 -2.42
C THR A 10 -13.47 -7.49 -2.06
N HIS A 11 -13.51 -8.82 -2.04
CA HIS A 11 -14.72 -9.55 -1.62
C HIS A 11 -14.91 -9.47 -0.11
N LYS A 12 -13.81 -9.40 0.66
CA LYS A 12 -13.85 -9.23 2.13
C LYS A 12 -13.86 -7.77 2.54
N TRP A 13 -13.19 -6.90 1.77
CA TRP A 13 -13.17 -5.45 1.97
C TRP A 13 -13.59 -4.73 0.68
N PRO A 14 -14.90 -4.56 0.43
CA PRO A 14 -15.39 -3.90 -0.77
C PRO A 14 -14.95 -2.44 -0.84
N ALA A 15 -14.47 -2.01 -2.01
CA ALA A 15 -14.13 -0.62 -2.26
C ALA A 15 -15.41 0.20 -2.48
N LEU A 16 -15.71 1.14 -1.58
CA LEU A 16 -16.77 2.14 -1.77
C LEU A 16 -16.32 3.27 -2.70
N HIS A 17 -15.00 3.49 -2.76
CA HIS A 17 -14.33 4.45 -3.61
C HIS A 17 -13.29 3.74 -4.49
N PRO A 18 -13.72 2.93 -5.48
CA PRO A 18 -12.83 2.13 -6.32
C PRO A 18 -11.88 2.98 -7.21
N GLU A 19 -12.09 4.29 -7.29
CA GLU A 19 -11.15 5.24 -7.92
C GLU A 19 -9.92 5.56 -7.05
N ARG A 20 -10.00 5.31 -5.74
CA ARG A 20 -8.96 5.64 -4.76
C ARG A 20 -8.06 4.46 -4.48
N LEU A 21 -6.85 4.75 -4.02
CA LEU A 21 -5.93 3.71 -3.55
C LEU A 21 -6.55 2.99 -2.34
N GLN A 22 -6.60 1.66 -2.38
CA GLN A 22 -7.13 0.86 -1.29
C GLN A 22 -5.99 0.50 -0.34
N LEU A 23 -6.11 0.84 0.94
CA LEU A 23 -5.12 0.52 1.98
C LEU A 23 -5.67 -0.54 2.93
N TYR A 24 -5.09 -1.73 2.93
CA TYR A 24 -5.44 -2.80 3.87
C TYR A 24 -4.40 -2.81 5.01
N SER A 25 -4.79 -2.30 6.18
CA SER A 25 -3.84 -1.99 7.25
C SER A 25 -4.44 -2.06 8.66
N LEU A 26 -3.58 -1.79 9.65
CA LEU A 26 -3.85 -1.68 11.08
C LEU A 26 -2.84 -0.66 11.65
N PRO A 27 -3.16 0.16 12.68
CA PRO A 27 -2.26 1.21 13.20
C PRO A 27 -1.11 0.63 14.05
N THR A 28 -0.28 -0.19 13.41
CA THR A 28 0.99 -0.73 13.92
C THR A 28 2.15 0.06 13.33
N PRO A 29 3.38 -0.06 13.86
CA PRO A 29 4.54 0.65 13.32
C PRO A 29 4.77 0.45 11.81
N ASN A 30 4.49 -0.74 11.25
CA ASN A 30 4.58 -0.96 9.81
C ASN A 30 3.38 -0.39 9.06
N GLY A 31 2.18 -0.53 9.61
CA GLY A 31 0.96 -0.04 8.98
C GLY A 31 0.91 1.49 8.87
N VAL A 32 1.34 2.20 9.93
CA VAL A 32 1.30 3.67 9.97
C VAL A 32 2.30 4.32 9.02
N LYS A 33 3.40 3.64 8.63
CA LYS A 33 4.31 4.15 7.60
C LYS A 33 3.56 4.54 6.32
N VAL A 34 2.66 3.66 5.88
CA VAL A 34 1.93 3.83 4.62
C VAL A 34 0.79 4.83 4.78
N SER A 35 0.05 4.81 5.90
CA SER A 35 -0.99 5.83 6.12
C SER A 35 -0.38 7.23 6.26
N ILE A 36 0.72 7.39 7.00
CA ILE A 36 1.45 8.67 7.09
C ILE A 36 1.90 9.14 5.71
N MET A 37 2.51 8.26 4.91
CA MET A 37 2.92 8.60 3.54
C MET A 37 1.74 9.09 2.68
N LEU A 38 0.58 8.45 2.78
CA LEU A 38 -0.62 8.84 2.03
C LEU A 38 -1.15 10.21 2.49
N GLU A 39 -1.18 10.46 3.80
CA GLU A 39 -1.55 11.77 4.36
C GLU A 39 -0.57 12.87 3.93
N GLU A 40 0.74 12.64 4.05
CA GLU A 40 1.79 13.61 3.68
C GLU A 40 1.77 13.96 2.19
N CYS A 41 1.56 12.97 1.32
CA CYS A 41 1.43 13.19 -0.12
C CYS A 41 0.07 13.79 -0.54
N GLY A 42 -0.92 13.83 0.36
CA GLY A 42 -2.29 14.24 0.05
C GLY A 42 -2.99 13.33 -0.97
N LEU A 43 -2.60 12.05 -1.05
CA LEU A 43 -3.13 11.12 -2.05
C LEU A 43 -4.46 10.51 -1.55
N PRO A 44 -5.57 10.60 -2.32
CA PRO A 44 -6.83 9.99 -1.92
C PRO A 44 -6.71 8.47 -1.76
N TYR A 45 -7.12 7.97 -0.60
CA TYR A 45 -7.13 6.55 -0.29
C TYR A 45 -8.39 6.15 0.47
N GLU A 46 -8.68 4.85 0.46
CA GLU A 46 -9.74 4.21 1.24
C GLU A 46 -9.10 3.22 2.23
N PRO A 47 -9.13 3.51 3.54
CA PRO A 47 -8.58 2.62 4.55
C PRO A 47 -9.53 1.46 4.88
N HIS A 48 -8.97 0.25 4.90
CA HIS A 48 -9.62 -0.98 5.30
C HIS A 48 -8.91 -1.57 6.52
N LEU A 49 -9.66 -1.73 7.61
CA LEU A 49 -9.16 -2.28 8.86
C LEU A 49 -9.00 -3.81 8.74
N VAL A 50 -7.76 -4.28 8.85
CA VAL A 50 -7.43 -5.72 8.89
C VAL A 50 -7.29 -6.16 10.34
N ARG A 51 -8.29 -6.88 10.85
CA ARG A 51 -8.39 -7.24 12.27
C ARG A 51 -7.60 -8.51 12.59
N PHE A 52 -6.57 -8.37 13.41
CA PHE A 52 -5.78 -9.53 13.87
C PHE A 52 -6.56 -10.42 14.84
N ASP A 53 -7.51 -9.86 15.59
CA ASP A 53 -8.36 -10.62 16.53
C ASP A 53 -9.33 -11.59 15.81
N SER A 54 -9.72 -11.30 14.57
CA SER A 54 -10.47 -12.21 13.70
C SER A 54 -9.60 -12.98 12.71
N ASN A 55 -8.27 -12.90 12.84
CA ASN A 55 -7.30 -13.49 11.92
C ASN A 55 -7.51 -13.08 10.45
N ASP A 56 -7.94 -11.84 10.20
CA ASP A 56 -8.25 -11.38 8.85
C ASP A 56 -7.05 -11.47 7.89
N GLN A 57 -5.84 -11.26 8.39
CA GLN A 57 -4.59 -11.36 7.63
C GLN A 57 -4.26 -12.80 7.19
N LEU A 58 -4.94 -13.80 7.75
CA LEU A 58 -4.82 -15.21 7.37
C LEU A 58 -5.93 -15.64 6.40
N SER A 59 -6.89 -14.76 6.08
CA SER A 59 -7.99 -15.12 5.18
C SER A 59 -7.49 -15.32 3.75
N PRO A 60 -8.12 -16.22 2.96
CA PRO A 60 -7.76 -16.41 1.55
C PRO A 60 -7.80 -15.11 0.74
N GLU A 61 -8.74 -14.21 1.06
CA GLU A 61 -8.90 -12.91 0.42
C GLU A 61 -7.68 -12.01 0.70
N PHE A 62 -7.22 -11.90 1.95
CA PHE A 62 -6.02 -11.13 2.26
C PHE A 62 -4.76 -11.75 1.65
N LEU A 63 -4.63 -13.07 1.75
CA LEU A 63 -3.49 -13.83 1.19
C LEU A 63 -3.41 -13.72 -0.33
N SER A 64 -4.54 -13.50 -1.02
CA SER A 64 -4.57 -13.25 -2.46
C SER A 64 -3.83 -11.97 -2.87
N LEU A 65 -3.71 -11.00 -1.96
CA LEU A 65 -2.95 -9.77 -2.16
C LEU A 65 -1.55 -9.85 -1.55
N ASN A 66 -1.43 -10.35 -0.32
CA ASN A 66 -0.15 -10.56 0.36
C ASN A 66 -0.02 -11.98 0.91
N PRO A 67 0.72 -12.88 0.23
CA PRO A 67 0.92 -14.25 0.70
C PRO A 67 1.75 -14.33 2.00
N ASN A 68 2.46 -13.26 2.38
CA ASN A 68 3.20 -13.15 3.64
C ASN A 68 2.31 -12.83 4.85
N ASN A 69 0.97 -12.78 4.70
CA ASN A 69 0.00 -12.56 5.78
C ASN A 69 0.24 -11.33 6.68
N LYS A 70 0.93 -10.31 6.17
CA LYS A 70 1.27 -9.10 6.93
C LYS A 70 0.65 -7.85 6.32
N ILE A 71 0.26 -6.93 7.18
CA ILE A 71 -0.02 -5.53 6.82
C ILE A 71 1.29 -4.72 6.75
N PRO A 72 1.31 -3.57 6.08
CA PRO A 72 0.29 -3.06 5.16
C PRO A 72 0.38 -3.71 3.78
N ALA A 73 -0.74 -3.71 3.07
CA ALA A 73 -0.82 -3.98 1.64
C ALA A 73 -1.73 -2.93 0.98
N ILE A 74 -1.50 -2.64 -0.31
CA ILE A 74 -2.27 -1.68 -1.09
C ILE A 74 -2.75 -2.29 -2.40
N LEU A 75 -3.83 -1.74 -2.92
CA LEU A 75 -4.28 -1.91 -4.30
C LEU A 75 -4.53 -0.53 -4.89
N ASP A 76 -3.62 -0.05 -5.74
CA ASP A 76 -3.78 1.22 -6.43
C ASP A 76 -4.52 1.00 -7.76
N PRO A 77 -5.76 1.49 -7.92
CA PRO A 77 -6.52 1.32 -9.17
C PRO A 77 -5.88 2.04 -10.36
N ASN A 78 -5.05 3.07 -10.11
CA ASN A 78 -4.41 3.90 -11.12
C ASN A 78 -2.88 3.71 -11.10
N GLY A 79 -2.44 2.46 -11.08
CA GLY A 79 -1.03 2.08 -11.10
C GLY A 79 -0.34 2.35 -12.46
N PRO A 80 0.91 1.91 -12.61
CA PRO A 80 1.69 2.11 -13.84
C PRO A 80 0.96 1.60 -15.08
N GLY A 81 1.03 2.37 -16.18
CA GLY A 81 0.31 2.04 -17.42
C GLY A 81 -1.21 2.13 -17.32
N GLY A 82 -1.74 2.77 -16.26
CA GLY A 82 -3.18 2.89 -16.02
C GLY A 82 -3.84 1.58 -15.60
N GLN A 83 -3.07 0.61 -15.11
CA GLN A 83 -3.55 -0.68 -14.63
C GLN A 83 -3.49 -0.77 -13.10
N PRO A 84 -4.36 -1.54 -12.44
CA PRO A 84 -4.29 -1.70 -11.00
C PRO A 84 -2.98 -2.35 -10.56
N LEU A 85 -2.37 -1.83 -9.49
CA LEU A 85 -1.16 -2.39 -8.89
C LEU A 85 -1.45 -2.89 -7.48
N ALA A 86 -1.33 -4.20 -7.31
CA ALA A 86 -1.26 -4.87 -6.01
C ALA A 86 0.17 -4.80 -5.47
N LEU A 87 0.35 -4.31 -4.23
CA LEU A 87 1.68 -4.21 -3.63
C LEU A 87 1.63 -4.40 -2.11
N PHE A 88 2.58 -5.16 -1.58
CA PHE A 88 2.82 -5.33 -0.13
C PHE A 88 4.28 -4.99 0.19
N GLU A 89 4.68 -5.12 1.46
CA GLU A 89 5.93 -4.61 2.05
C GLU A 89 5.95 -3.09 2.20
N SER A 90 5.96 -2.62 3.45
CA SER A 90 5.87 -1.18 3.76
C SER A 90 6.98 -0.36 3.08
N GLY A 91 8.22 -0.85 3.01
CA GLY A 91 9.31 -0.17 2.31
C GLY A 91 9.09 -0.06 0.80
N ALA A 92 8.58 -1.13 0.16
CA ALA A 92 8.24 -1.11 -1.26
C ALA A 92 7.11 -0.12 -1.56
N ILE A 93 6.09 -0.09 -0.70
CA ILE A 93 4.97 0.85 -0.82
C ILE A 93 5.45 2.31 -0.66
N LEU A 94 6.33 2.60 0.30
CA LEU A 94 6.89 3.95 0.47
C LEU A 94 7.63 4.43 -0.79
N MET A 95 8.48 3.56 -1.37
CA MET A 95 9.19 3.87 -2.63
C MET A 95 8.22 4.09 -3.78
N TYR A 96 7.21 3.22 -3.91
CA TYR A 96 6.18 3.33 -4.93
C TYR A 96 5.41 4.65 -4.86
N LEU A 97 4.93 5.02 -3.67
CA LEU A 97 4.17 6.25 -3.46
C LEU A 97 5.03 7.49 -3.69
N ALA A 98 6.30 7.45 -3.31
CA ALA A 98 7.24 8.54 -3.56
C ALA A 98 7.45 8.76 -5.06
N ASP A 99 7.68 7.69 -5.82
CA ASP A 99 7.84 7.77 -7.28
C ASP A 99 6.53 8.15 -7.99
N LYS A 100 5.38 7.64 -7.54
CA LYS A 100 4.05 7.97 -8.10
C LYS A 100 3.75 9.47 -7.99
N THR A 101 4.12 10.08 -6.87
CA THR A 101 3.75 11.46 -6.54
C THR A 101 4.86 12.47 -6.84
N GLY A 102 6.11 12.01 -7.01
CA GLY A 102 7.29 12.88 -7.11
C GLY A 102 7.64 13.57 -5.79
N GLN A 103 7.20 13.02 -4.65
CA GLN A 103 7.38 13.60 -3.32
C GLN A 103 8.21 12.69 -2.41
N LEU A 104 8.86 13.27 -1.39
CA LEU A 104 9.52 12.55 -0.28
C LEU A 104 10.66 11.58 -0.64
N LEU A 105 11.07 11.52 -1.91
CA LEU A 105 12.28 10.84 -2.36
C LEU A 105 13.00 11.70 -3.41
N SER A 106 14.27 11.99 -3.16
CA SER A 106 15.05 12.87 -4.04
C SER A 106 15.18 12.30 -5.45
N THR A 107 15.20 13.18 -6.45
CA THR A 107 15.55 12.83 -7.85
C THR A 107 17.05 12.90 -8.11
N ASP A 108 17.84 13.52 -7.22
CA ASP A 108 19.30 13.44 -7.24
C ASP A 108 19.74 12.01 -6.90
N ALA A 109 20.57 11.42 -7.76
CA ALA A 109 20.91 10.01 -7.68
C ALA A 109 21.62 9.65 -6.35
N ALA A 110 22.58 10.47 -5.91
CA ALA A 110 23.34 10.18 -4.69
C ALA A 110 22.43 10.26 -3.46
N THR A 111 21.64 11.33 -3.36
CA THR A 111 20.70 11.53 -2.25
C THR A 111 19.62 10.45 -2.24
N ARG A 112 19.08 10.08 -3.41
CA ARG A 112 18.10 8.99 -3.54
C ARG A 112 18.64 7.69 -2.96
N TRP A 113 19.83 7.27 -3.36
CA TRP A 113 20.43 6.03 -2.86
C TRP A 113 20.76 6.10 -1.37
N GLN A 114 21.17 7.25 -0.85
CA GLN A 114 21.34 7.45 0.60
C GLN A 114 20.00 7.32 1.35
N THR A 115 18.91 7.90 0.84
CA THR A 115 17.58 7.73 1.43
C THR A 115 17.15 6.26 1.41
N LEU A 116 17.36 5.56 0.28
CA LEU A 116 17.03 4.14 0.16
C LEU A 116 17.87 3.26 1.10
N GLN A 117 19.14 3.60 1.34
CA GLN A 117 19.97 2.93 2.34
C GLN A 117 19.34 3.03 3.75
N TRP A 118 18.90 4.22 4.17
CA TRP A 118 18.24 4.40 5.46
C TRP A 118 16.90 3.69 5.54
N LEU A 119 16.16 3.63 4.42
CA LEU A 119 14.93 2.85 4.35
C LEU A 119 15.20 1.35 4.53
N MET A 120 16.31 0.83 4.00
CA MET A 120 16.70 -0.57 4.17
C MET A 120 17.24 -0.88 5.57
N PHE A 121 17.87 0.10 6.25
CA PHE A 121 18.40 -0.09 7.61
C PHE A 121 17.33 -0.48 8.65
N GLN A 122 16.08 -0.06 8.46
CA GLN A 122 14.98 -0.38 9.37
C GLN A 122 14.23 -1.69 9.06
N MET A 123 14.57 -2.36 7.94
CA MET A 123 13.86 -3.56 7.46
C MET A 123 14.34 -4.83 8.15
#